data_AF-A0AAU7DGT5-F1
#
_entry.id   AF-A0AAU7DGT5-F1
#
_cell.length_a   1.000
_cell.length_b   1.000
_cell.length_c   1.000
_cell.angle_alpha   90.00
_cell.angle_beta   90.00
_cell.angle_gamma   90.00
#
_symmetry.space_group_name_H-M   'P 1'
#
loop_
_entity.id
_entity.type
_entity.pdbx_description
1 polymer ?
#
loop_
_entity_poly.entity_id
_entity_poly.type
_entity_poly.pdbx_seq_one_letter_code
_entity_poly.pdbx_strand_id
1 'polypeptide(L)'
;MKPTSTIWILFSLLCFAQPSLANDPTYYEFHPQSIMSLGLGFSVSDLTQAKSPCVEYVRHPLETGSLSTEATIRMVSNTQELRESLSMDASVDVSYLMFKGSSHFSFSQENLFSAKDINFVLKFSNEYARIGMQGLHLTQRAQMLLDKGDVATFKSECGTRLVLIEHRGATVAAIVTLHEVDSTSRSQYAGSLSGGINLGALSGDMKASIAGEMDRAARDKRISVQVVSTGGDGFGALSTLVSQDVSGKDVFGSLQQALGNYIKGFNNDNAAPIGFSVGPMLGLTEVDNDLWSLEKERRLGLLVDEYRADAIHQTEIDSILAGRDPRADLYSETQLKELKTLAVPLDDYMNRISQIHSACKGATVSNLSICRVPEPKPIIPKFLQPISPLMGQWFICVDGVAWSPLKSRTFFEDPGGGTILERVRRRLPNAKSAAVVFSVKGRIVDEELLVGVGHPLEGFQVKVFYPDKTKGDALVAGNAQMALVVGSGDSVDVDPIRTAWAHASFYHCLPPASRVASAFRIFVKVRDEFGQLERFEIATSTFSTSDSWQVGGPGLMVWLPIKEAQYYLKIDPKMPCHDAEEFYMGKDANADFKSALDSANIGPYPAYLSSPEFNEVIERILTKWYQP
;
A
#
# COMPACT_ATOMS: atom_id res chain seq x y z
N MET A 1 -53.47 9.33 53.48
CA MET A 1 -52.12 9.52 54.07
C MET A 1 -51.10 8.87 53.14
N LYS A 2 -50.11 9.64 52.67
CA LYS A 2 -48.92 9.16 51.91
C LYS A 2 -47.91 8.52 52.89
N PRO A 3 -47.05 7.60 52.44
CA PRO A 3 -45.67 7.97 52.03
C PRO A 3 -45.22 7.27 50.73
N THR A 4 -44.83 8.01 49.68
CA THR A 4 -43.45 8.31 49.24
C THR A 4 -42.62 7.10 48.82
N SER A 5 -42.67 6.82 47.51
CA SER A 5 -41.81 5.90 46.77
C SER A 5 -41.04 6.73 45.74
N THR A 6 -39.77 7.03 46.00
CA THR A 6 -38.82 7.58 45.01
C THR A 6 -37.42 7.44 45.61
N ILE A 7 -36.59 6.53 45.07
CA ILE A 7 -35.10 6.44 45.09
C ILE A 7 -34.79 4.98 44.70
N TRP A 8 -34.68 4.67 43.39
CA TRP A 8 -34.15 3.38 42.89
C TRP A 8 -33.71 3.47 41.41
N ILE A 9 -33.18 4.61 40.95
CA ILE A 9 -32.59 4.73 39.60
C ILE A 9 -31.31 5.57 39.68
N LEU A 10 -30.24 5.02 40.25
CA LEU A 10 -28.88 5.61 40.16
C LEU A 10 -27.75 4.60 40.49
N PHE A 11 -27.95 3.31 40.21
CA PHE A 11 -26.97 2.26 40.53
C PHE A 11 -26.62 1.32 39.36
N SER A 12 -26.86 1.73 38.10
CA SER A 12 -26.68 0.85 36.93
C SER A 12 -25.69 1.37 35.87
N LEU A 13 -24.84 2.35 36.19
CA LEU A 13 -23.84 2.88 35.26
C LEU A 13 -22.43 3.02 35.89
N LEU A 14 -22.10 2.12 36.82
CA LEU A 14 -20.74 1.94 37.33
C LEU A 14 -20.30 0.48 37.10
N CYS A 15 -20.56 -0.06 35.90
CA CYS A 15 -19.62 -0.99 35.30
C CYS A 15 -18.36 -0.17 34.95
N PHE A 16 -17.61 0.22 35.99
CA PHE A 16 -16.22 0.56 35.79
C PHE A 16 -15.64 -0.61 35.02
N ALA A 17 -15.19 -0.35 33.79
CA ALA A 17 -14.25 -1.21 33.11
C ALA A 17 -13.09 -1.38 34.10
N GLN A 18 -13.13 -2.44 34.91
CA GLN A 18 -11.97 -2.83 35.68
C GLN A 18 -10.89 -2.97 34.60
N PRO A 19 -9.80 -2.18 34.68
CA PRO A 19 -8.72 -2.35 33.73
C PRO A 19 -8.40 -3.83 33.81
N SER A 20 -8.60 -4.54 32.70
CA SER A 20 -8.25 -5.94 32.59
C SER A 20 -6.83 -6.02 33.10
N LEU A 21 -6.67 -6.57 34.32
CA LEU A 21 -5.36 -6.72 34.93
C LEU A 21 -4.53 -7.39 33.86
N ALA A 22 -3.41 -6.75 33.51
CA ALA A 22 -2.57 -7.19 32.41
C ALA A 22 -2.10 -8.60 32.73
N ASN A 23 -2.84 -9.61 32.29
CA ASN A 23 -2.47 -10.99 32.51
C ASN A 23 -1.32 -11.26 31.56
N ASP A 24 -0.26 -11.85 32.10
CA ASP A 24 0.83 -12.30 31.25
C ASP A 24 0.31 -13.21 30.15
N PRO A 25 0.93 -13.17 28.95
CA PRO A 25 0.62 -14.12 27.91
C PRO A 25 0.82 -15.52 28.47
N THR A 26 -0.26 -16.31 28.46
CA THR A 26 -0.21 -17.74 28.77
C THR A 26 0.21 -18.57 27.56
N TYR A 27 0.26 -17.93 26.40
CA TYR A 27 0.58 -18.54 25.12
C TYR A 27 1.40 -17.56 24.27
N TYR A 28 2.41 -18.10 23.60
CA TYR A 28 3.17 -17.40 22.57
C TYR A 28 3.11 -18.22 21.28
N GLU A 29 2.91 -17.56 20.15
CA GLU A 29 3.09 -18.18 18.84
C GLU A 29 4.57 -18.46 18.56
N PHE A 30 4.84 -19.24 17.52
CA PHE A 30 6.22 -19.45 17.09
C PHE A 30 6.81 -18.18 16.49
N HIS A 31 8.09 -17.95 16.76
CA HIS A 31 8.86 -16.94 16.07
C HIS A 31 10.29 -17.49 15.84
N PRO A 32 10.88 -17.33 14.64
CA PRO A 32 12.19 -17.91 14.32
C PRO A 32 13.34 -17.45 15.21
N GLN A 33 13.22 -16.27 15.82
CA GLN A 33 14.22 -15.74 16.77
C GLN A 33 13.95 -16.15 18.23
N SER A 34 12.83 -16.82 18.50
CA SER A 34 12.53 -17.33 19.84
C SER A 34 13.42 -18.52 20.18
N ILE A 35 13.92 -18.56 21.41
CA ILE A 35 14.63 -19.72 21.96
C ILE A 35 13.72 -20.62 22.82
N MET A 36 12.41 -20.36 22.80
CA MET A 36 11.43 -21.14 23.55
C MET A 36 11.41 -22.60 23.06
N SER A 37 11.47 -23.52 24.00
CA SER A 37 11.25 -24.95 23.79
C SER A 37 10.75 -25.58 25.08
N LEU A 38 10.07 -26.71 25.00
CA LEU A 38 9.52 -27.42 26.14
C LEU A 38 10.50 -27.51 27.32
N GLY A 39 10.07 -27.08 28.50
CA GLY A 39 10.85 -27.11 29.72
C GLY A 39 12.06 -26.18 29.76
N LEU A 40 12.30 -25.36 28.73
CA LEU A 40 13.23 -24.25 28.84
C LEU A 40 12.54 -23.07 29.50
N GLY A 41 13.26 -22.45 30.42
CA GLY A 41 12.83 -21.19 30.97
C GLY A 41 13.26 -20.01 30.12
N PHE A 42 12.58 -18.89 30.30
CA PHE A 42 12.85 -17.65 29.56
C PHE A 42 12.47 -16.43 30.41
N SER A 43 12.89 -15.26 29.96
CA SER A 43 12.55 -13.97 30.58
C SER A 43 11.62 -13.21 29.65
N VAL A 44 10.52 -12.67 30.19
CA VAL A 44 9.54 -11.91 29.40
C VAL A 44 10.16 -10.66 28.75
N SER A 45 11.20 -10.11 29.38
CA SER A 45 11.98 -8.98 28.86
C SER A 45 13.00 -9.37 27.77
N ASP A 46 13.28 -10.66 27.58
CA ASP A 46 14.17 -11.15 26.52
C ASP A 46 13.81 -12.58 26.11
N LEU A 47 13.02 -12.69 25.04
CA LEU A 47 12.56 -13.97 24.48
C LEU A 47 13.59 -14.62 23.55
N THR A 48 14.76 -14.00 23.38
CA THR A 48 15.83 -14.45 22.47
C THR A 48 17.05 -14.99 23.22
N GLN A 49 17.18 -14.66 24.51
CA GLN A 49 18.31 -15.10 25.33
C GLN A 49 18.13 -16.54 25.82
N ALA A 50 18.97 -17.45 25.32
CA ALA A 50 18.99 -18.83 25.78
C ALA A 50 19.28 -18.91 27.29
N LYS A 51 18.46 -19.68 28.01
CA LYS A 51 18.61 -19.98 29.44
C LYS A 51 19.13 -21.40 29.65
N SER A 52 19.68 -21.64 30.83
CA SER A 52 20.07 -23.00 31.23
C SER A 52 18.82 -23.84 31.51
N PRO A 53 18.81 -25.13 31.16
CA PRO A 53 17.73 -26.02 31.54
C PRO A 53 17.73 -26.19 33.06
N CYS A 54 16.73 -25.61 33.74
CA CYS A 54 16.62 -25.63 35.19
C CYS A 54 15.56 -26.61 35.72
N VAL A 55 14.85 -27.30 34.82
CA VAL A 55 13.86 -28.31 35.17
C VAL A 55 14.21 -29.65 34.54
N GLU A 56 13.93 -30.71 35.28
CA GLU A 56 13.98 -32.10 34.84
C GLU A 56 12.55 -32.60 34.69
N TYR A 57 12.28 -33.29 33.60
CA TYR A 57 10.95 -33.79 33.27
C TYR A 57 11.02 -34.92 32.25
N VAL A 58 9.93 -35.67 32.13
CA VAL A 58 9.71 -36.64 31.06
C VAL A 58 8.71 -36.05 30.06
N ARG A 59 9.07 -36.06 28.77
CA ARG A 59 8.17 -35.62 27.70
C ARG A 59 6.94 -36.52 27.64
N HIS A 60 5.77 -35.93 27.61
CA HIS A 60 4.52 -36.66 27.53
C HIS A 60 3.63 -36.08 26.43
N PRO A 61 3.28 -36.86 25.39
CA PRO A 61 2.29 -36.42 24.40
C PRO A 61 0.93 -36.30 25.09
N LEU A 62 0.35 -35.11 25.06
CA LEU A 62 -0.99 -34.86 25.62
C LEU A 62 -2.07 -35.39 24.67
N GLU A 63 -1.80 -35.26 23.37
CA GLU A 63 -2.67 -35.65 22.27
C GLU A 63 -1.83 -36.36 21.19
N THR A 64 -2.45 -37.22 20.40
CA THR A 64 -1.81 -37.92 19.28
C THR A 64 -2.60 -37.74 17.99
N GLY A 65 -1.92 -37.52 16.87
CA GLY A 65 -2.54 -37.37 15.55
C GLY A 65 -2.56 -35.93 15.06
N SER A 66 -3.36 -35.65 14.04
CA SER A 66 -3.64 -34.29 13.55
C SER A 66 -4.84 -33.72 14.31
N LEU A 67 -4.67 -32.52 14.87
CA LEU A 67 -5.70 -31.80 15.62
C LEU A 67 -6.48 -30.83 14.74
N SER A 68 -5.79 -30.14 13.83
CA SER A 68 -6.41 -29.17 12.94
C SER A 68 -5.63 -29.08 11.64
N THR A 69 -6.34 -29.00 10.51
CA THR A 69 -5.75 -28.67 9.21
C THR A 69 -6.48 -27.47 8.64
N GLU A 70 -5.74 -26.43 8.30
CA GLU A 70 -6.28 -25.17 7.82
C GLU A 70 -5.59 -24.77 6.51
N ALA A 71 -6.36 -24.16 5.62
CA ALA A 71 -5.91 -23.67 4.33
C ALA A 71 -6.56 -22.30 4.12
N THR A 72 -5.79 -21.22 4.23
CA THR A 72 -6.29 -19.84 4.18
C THR A 72 -5.62 -19.03 3.09
N ILE A 73 -6.36 -18.05 2.57
CA ILE A 73 -5.81 -16.95 1.79
C ILE A 73 -6.19 -15.64 2.46
N ARG A 74 -5.21 -14.76 2.66
CA ARG A 74 -5.41 -13.43 3.23
C ARG A 74 -4.70 -12.39 2.37
N MET A 75 -5.35 -11.26 2.11
CA MET A 75 -4.66 -10.10 1.55
C MET A 75 -4.05 -9.31 2.71
N VAL A 76 -2.77 -8.97 2.59
CA VAL A 76 -2.03 -8.24 3.64
C VAL A 76 -1.54 -6.90 3.08
N SER A 77 -1.80 -5.83 3.84
CA SER A 77 -1.54 -4.45 3.41
C SER A 77 -0.35 -3.82 4.12
N ASN A 78 0.07 -4.40 5.24
CA ASN A 78 1.19 -3.94 6.05
C ASN A 78 1.91 -5.11 6.71
N THR A 79 3.05 -4.81 7.30
CA THR A 79 3.92 -5.79 7.93
C THR A 79 3.27 -6.51 9.10
N GLN A 80 2.42 -5.83 9.88
CA GLN A 80 1.69 -6.42 10.99
C GLN A 80 0.72 -7.51 10.50
N GLU A 81 -0.11 -7.20 9.51
CA GLU A 81 -1.04 -8.17 8.89
C GLU A 81 -0.30 -9.37 8.30
N LEU A 82 0.89 -9.16 7.72
CA LEU A 82 1.73 -10.25 7.23
C LEU A 82 2.23 -11.14 8.36
N ARG A 83 2.77 -10.58 9.45
CA ARG A 83 3.21 -11.37 10.62
C ARG A 83 2.07 -12.19 11.21
N GLU A 84 0.90 -11.57 11.40
CA GLU A 84 -0.32 -12.26 11.84
C GLU A 84 -0.71 -13.39 10.88
N SER A 85 -0.66 -13.13 9.56
CA SER A 85 -1.02 -14.15 8.57
C SER A 85 -0.07 -15.35 8.60
N LEU A 86 1.21 -15.12 8.94
CA LEU A 86 2.24 -16.15 9.08
C LEU A 86 2.24 -16.83 10.46
N SER A 87 1.34 -16.45 11.38
CA SER A 87 1.32 -16.93 12.77
C SER A 87 2.66 -16.71 13.47
N MET A 88 3.24 -15.52 13.27
CA MET A 88 4.45 -15.06 13.94
C MET A 88 4.08 -14.26 15.18
N ASP A 89 4.64 -14.64 16.33
CA ASP A 89 4.36 -13.97 17.59
C ASP A 89 4.82 -12.52 17.60
N ALA A 90 3.87 -11.60 17.79
CA ALA A 90 4.14 -10.17 17.84
C ALA A 90 4.98 -9.79 19.07
N SER A 91 4.79 -10.45 20.22
CA SER A 91 5.55 -10.17 21.44
C SER A 91 7.03 -10.50 21.24
N VAL A 92 7.34 -11.64 20.61
CA VAL A 92 8.72 -12.00 20.25
C VAL A 92 9.31 -11.03 19.24
N ASP A 93 8.58 -10.68 18.16
CA ASP A 93 9.10 -9.76 17.14
C ASP A 93 9.45 -8.40 17.73
N VAL A 94 8.58 -7.81 18.56
CA VAL A 94 8.86 -6.50 19.16
C VAL A 94 9.88 -6.57 20.31
N SER A 95 10.10 -7.74 20.90
CA SER A 95 11.18 -7.94 21.89
C SER A 95 12.58 -7.97 21.26
N TYR A 96 12.66 -8.16 19.93
CA TYR A 96 13.89 -8.29 19.18
C TYR A 96 14.15 -7.08 18.29
N LEU A 97 15.25 -6.36 18.57
CA LEU A 97 15.77 -5.34 17.68
C LEU A 97 16.84 -5.99 16.78
N MET A 98 16.54 -6.21 15.50
CA MET A 98 17.51 -6.79 14.57
C MET A 98 18.64 -5.79 14.32
N PHE A 99 19.81 -6.02 14.91
CA PHE A 99 21.00 -5.20 14.65
C PHE A 99 21.63 -5.59 13.31
N LYS A 100 22.21 -4.60 12.61
CA LYS A 100 22.79 -4.70 11.25
C LYS A 100 23.90 -5.75 11.06
N GLY A 101 24.29 -6.48 12.10
CA GLY A 101 25.35 -7.50 12.07
C GLY A 101 24.89 -8.95 11.93
N SER A 102 23.61 -9.29 12.12
CA SER A 102 23.15 -10.68 12.03
C SER A 102 22.61 -11.00 10.63
N SER A 103 23.50 -11.38 9.71
CA SER A 103 23.22 -11.69 8.29
C SER A 103 22.37 -12.94 8.02
N HIS A 104 21.74 -13.56 9.03
CA HIS A 104 21.15 -14.90 8.90
C HIS A 104 19.62 -14.96 8.86
N PHE A 105 18.91 -13.84 9.02
CA PHE A 105 17.45 -13.82 8.85
C PHE A 105 16.98 -12.54 8.16
N SER A 106 17.40 -12.33 6.92
CA SER A 106 16.89 -11.24 6.07
C SER A 106 15.54 -11.65 5.46
N PHE A 107 14.50 -11.75 6.28
CA PHE A 107 13.15 -11.69 5.73
C PHE A 107 12.95 -10.26 5.23
N SER A 108 13.22 -10.03 3.94
CA SER A 108 13.13 -8.73 3.27
C SER A 108 11.67 -8.29 3.19
N GLN A 109 11.09 -7.89 4.33
CA GLN A 109 9.80 -7.19 4.41
C GLN A 109 9.86 -5.83 3.70
N GLU A 110 11.08 -5.33 3.49
CA GLU A 110 11.43 -3.99 3.04
C GLU A 110 10.88 -3.62 1.64
N ASN A 111 10.46 -4.60 0.84
CA ASN A 111 9.90 -4.39 -0.50
C ASN A 111 8.50 -4.99 -0.71
N LEU A 112 7.87 -5.55 0.33
CA LEU A 112 6.57 -6.19 0.17
C LEU A 112 5.43 -5.17 0.08
N PHE A 113 5.54 -4.02 0.75
CA PHE A 113 4.43 -3.09 0.91
C PHE A 113 4.67 -1.79 0.15
N SER A 114 4.27 -1.76 -1.12
CA SER A 114 4.09 -0.53 -1.89
C SER A 114 2.60 -0.19 -1.97
N ALA A 115 2.28 1.10 -2.06
CA ALA A 115 0.91 1.56 -2.24
C ALA A 115 0.27 1.05 -3.55
N LYS A 116 1.08 0.57 -4.50
CA LYS A 116 0.64 0.01 -5.77
C LYS A 116 0.67 -1.51 -5.81
N ASP A 117 1.02 -2.17 -4.71
CA ASP A 117 1.20 -3.61 -4.70
C ASP A 117 0.07 -4.28 -3.90
N ILE A 118 -0.25 -5.51 -4.27
CA ILE A 118 -1.14 -6.37 -3.52
C ILE A 118 -0.37 -7.60 -3.07
N ASN A 119 -0.43 -7.91 -1.79
CA ASN A 119 0.19 -9.11 -1.23
C ASN A 119 -0.90 -10.08 -0.81
N PHE A 120 -0.82 -11.30 -1.35
CA PHE A 120 -1.62 -12.43 -0.92
C PHE A 120 -0.76 -13.38 -0.13
N VAL A 121 -1.28 -13.90 0.97
CA VAL A 121 -0.65 -14.96 1.75
C VAL A 121 -1.54 -16.18 1.65
N LEU A 122 -1.06 -17.19 0.92
CA LEU A 122 -1.68 -18.50 0.83
C LEU A 122 -1.01 -19.39 1.87
N LYS A 123 -1.67 -19.63 3.00
CA LYS A 123 -1.15 -20.44 4.10
C LYS A 123 -1.85 -21.79 4.15
N PHE A 124 -1.07 -22.83 4.37
CA PHE A 124 -1.54 -24.13 4.79
C PHE A 124 -0.86 -24.51 6.09
N SER A 125 -1.63 -24.97 7.06
CA SER A 125 -1.15 -25.35 8.38
C SER A 125 -1.79 -26.67 8.82
N ASN A 126 -1.01 -27.49 9.51
CA ASN A 126 -1.50 -28.68 10.19
C ASN A 126 -0.93 -28.71 11.61
N GLU A 127 -1.78 -28.66 12.63
CA GLU A 127 -1.40 -28.89 14.04
C GLU A 127 -1.47 -30.39 14.31
N TYR A 128 -0.43 -30.92 14.93
CA TYR A 128 -0.27 -32.33 15.23
C TYR A 128 -0.40 -32.58 16.73
N ALA A 129 0.69 -32.90 17.42
CA ALA A 129 0.67 -33.23 18.83
C ALA A 129 1.03 -32.01 19.69
N ARG A 130 0.39 -31.93 20.85
CA ARG A 130 0.86 -31.11 21.96
C ARG A 130 1.71 -31.95 22.89
N ILE A 131 2.92 -31.49 23.17
CA ILE A 131 3.86 -32.19 24.04
C ILE A 131 3.95 -31.42 25.35
N GLY A 132 3.55 -32.07 26.44
CA GLY A 132 3.67 -31.56 27.80
C GLY A 132 4.78 -32.26 28.59
N MET A 133 4.79 -31.98 29.90
CA MET A 133 5.77 -32.51 30.84
C MET A 133 5.10 -33.36 31.93
N GLN A 134 5.74 -34.47 32.30
CA GLN A 134 5.41 -35.27 33.48
C GLN A 134 6.59 -35.36 34.44
N GLY A 135 6.32 -35.49 35.74
CA GLY A 135 7.38 -35.60 36.76
C GLY A 135 8.25 -34.35 36.86
N LEU A 136 7.68 -33.18 36.59
CA LEU A 136 8.38 -31.90 36.53
C LEU A 136 8.96 -31.51 37.90
N HIS A 137 10.27 -31.30 37.99
CA HIS A 137 10.97 -30.81 39.18
C HIS A 137 12.18 -29.94 38.80
N LEU A 138 12.67 -29.14 39.75
CA LEU A 138 13.88 -28.33 39.55
C LEU A 138 15.14 -29.22 39.57
N THR A 139 16.12 -28.88 38.74
CA THR A 139 17.48 -29.45 38.86
C THR A 139 18.06 -29.14 40.24
N GLN A 140 19.00 -29.97 40.71
CA GLN A 140 19.67 -29.74 41.99
C GLN A 140 20.31 -28.34 42.10
N ARG A 141 20.91 -27.86 41.01
CA ARG A 141 21.52 -26.52 40.96
C ARG A 141 20.48 -25.42 41.14
N ALA A 142 19.39 -25.48 40.40
CA ALA A 142 18.32 -24.49 40.44
C ALA A 142 17.66 -24.46 41.83
N GLN A 143 17.41 -25.63 42.42
CA GLN A 143 16.88 -25.75 43.79
C GLN A 143 17.83 -25.12 44.81
N MET A 144 19.15 -25.39 44.72
CA MET A 144 20.14 -24.78 45.62
C MET A 144 20.18 -23.25 45.57
N LEU A 145 19.92 -22.63 44.40
CA LEU A 145 19.86 -21.18 44.29
C LEU A 145 18.66 -20.63 45.06
N LEU A 146 17.49 -21.25 44.92
CA LEU A 146 16.28 -20.87 45.67
C LEU A 146 16.45 -21.10 47.18
N ASP A 147 16.99 -22.26 47.58
CA ASP A 147 17.21 -22.59 49.00
C ASP A 147 18.15 -21.59 49.70
N LYS A 148 19.10 -21.02 48.95
CA LYS A 148 20.02 -19.97 49.42
C LYS A 148 19.42 -18.56 49.36
N GLY A 149 18.24 -18.39 48.77
CA GLY A 149 17.64 -17.08 48.52
C GLY A 149 18.32 -16.29 47.39
N ASP A 150 19.15 -16.91 46.55
CA ASP A 150 19.81 -16.27 45.41
C ASP A 150 18.89 -16.22 44.18
N VAL A 151 17.77 -15.50 44.34
CA VAL A 151 16.71 -15.40 43.33
C VAL A 151 17.19 -14.67 42.07
N ALA A 152 18.12 -13.72 42.21
CA ALA A 152 18.66 -12.97 41.08
C ALA A 152 19.45 -13.89 40.12
N THR A 153 20.36 -14.71 40.66
CA THR A 153 21.10 -15.69 39.85
C THR A 153 20.16 -16.74 39.27
N PHE A 154 19.15 -17.20 40.04
CA PHE A 154 18.14 -18.12 39.52
C PHE A 154 17.38 -17.52 38.32
N LYS A 155 16.86 -16.30 38.42
CA LYS A 155 16.15 -15.63 37.30
C LYS A 155 17.06 -15.43 36.09
N SER A 156 18.33 -15.11 36.32
CA SER A 156 19.31 -14.93 35.24
C SER A 156 19.60 -16.25 34.51
N GLU A 157 19.86 -17.33 35.26
CA GLU A 157 20.22 -18.65 34.72
C GLU A 157 19.01 -19.40 34.14
N CYS A 158 17.89 -19.40 34.86
CA CYS A 158 16.71 -20.22 34.57
C CYS A 158 15.59 -19.45 33.87
N GLY A 159 15.55 -18.12 33.97
CA GLY A 159 14.41 -17.32 33.54
C GLY A 159 13.32 -17.19 34.62
N THR A 160 12.27 -16.43 34.29
CA THR A 160 11.09 -16.18 35.16
C THR A 160 9.86 -16.95 34.72
N ARG A 161 9.85 -17.43 33.48
CA ARG A 161 8.79 -18.25 32.88
C ARG A 161 9.34 -19.58 32.44
N LEU A 162 8.45 -20.54 32.27
CA LEU A 162 8.73 -21.89 31.80
C LEU A 162 7.76 -22.25 30.67
N VAL A 163 8.28 -22.85 29.59
CA VAL A 163 7.44 -23.44 28.55
C VAL A 163 6.89 -24.78 29.06
N LEU A 164 5.58 -24.86 29.25
CA LEU A 164 4.90 -26.01 29.83
C LEU A 164 4.39 -27.00 28.77
N ILE A 165 3.92 -26.47 27.65
CA ILE A 165 3.39 -27.25 26.53
C ILE A 165 3.95 -26.68 25.24
N GLU A 166 4.49 -27.55 24.41
CA GLU A 166 4.93 -27.23 23.05
C GLU A 166 3.89 -27.73 22.05
N HIS A 167 3.33 -26.82 21.27
CA HIS A 167 2.42 -27.15 20.18
C HIS A 167 3.25 -27.44 18.95
N ARG A 168 3.12 -28.65 18.37
CA ARG A 168 3.86 -29.03 17.16
C ARG A 168 2.94 -29.08 15.96
N GLY A 169 3.41 -28.54 14.85
CA GLY A 169 2.69 -28.51 13.59
C GLY A 169 3.64 -28.36 12.41
N ALA A 170 3.06 -28.36 11.22
CA ALA A 170 3.76 -28.01 10.00
C ALA A 170 2.98 -26.93 9.27
N THR A 171 3.66 -25.89 8.82
CA THR A 171 3.07 -24.78 8.08
C THR A 171 3.87 -24.47 6.83
N VAL A 172 3.18 -24.09 5.77
CA VAL A 172 3.77 -23.52 4.56
C VAL A 172 2.93 -22.33 4.14
N ALA A 173 3.57 -21.22 3.81
CA ALA A 173 2.90 -20.04 3.30
C ALA A 173 3.62 -19.51 2.05
N ALA A 174 2.86 -19.28 0.99
CA ALA A 174 3.31 -18.56 -0.18
C ALA A 174 2.81 -17.12 -0.11
N ILE A 175 3.75 -16.18 -0.10
CA ILE A 175 3.53 -14.74 -0.15
C ILE A 175 3.66 -14.34 -1.62
N VAL A 176 2.54 -14.02 -2.23
CA VAL A 176 2.46 -13.59 -3.63
C VAL A 176 2.27 -12.09 -3.68
N THR A 177 3.27 -11.38 -4.16
CA THR A 177 3.22 -9.93 -4.39
C THR A 177 2.94 -9.67 -5.86
N LEU A 178 1.83 -8.98 -6.13
CA LEU A 178 1.51 -8.44 -7.43
C LEU A 178 1.89 -6.96 -7.44
N HIS A 179 2.84 -6.60 -8.28
CA HIS A 179 3.35 -5.24 -8.40
C HIS A 179 2.49 -4.41 -9.36
N GLU A 180 2.35 -3.13 -9.06
CA GLU A 180 1.66 -2.17 -9.95
C GLU A 180 0.21 -2.56 -10.29
N VAL A 181 -0.55 -3.01 -9.31
CA VAL A 181 -1.97 -3.32 -9.46
C VAL A 181 -2.79 -2.04 -9.41
N ASP A 182 -3.81 -1.96 -10.27
CA ASP A 182 -4.72 -0.83 -10.30
C ASP A 182 -5.55 -0.73 -9.01
N SER A 183 -5.97 0.49 -8.66
CA SER A 183 -6.71 0.76 -7.42
C SER A 183 -8.07 0.06 -7.37
N THR A 184 -8.68 -0.24 -8.52
CA THR A 184 -9.99 -0.87 -8.61
C THR A 184 -9.88 -2.35 -8.23
N SER A 185 -8.95 -3.08 -8.85
CA SER A 185 -8.60 -4.45 -8.50
C SER A 185 -8.19 -4.55 -7.03
N ARG A 186 -7.38 -3.60 -6.54
CA ARG A 186 -7.00 -3.55 -5.12
C ARG A 186 -8.20 -3.43 -4.20
N SER A 187 -9.12 -2.51 -4.50
CA SER A 187 -10.32 -2.30 -3.69
C SER A 187 -11.24 -3.52 -3.69
N GLN A 188 -11.34 -4.21 -4.85
CA GLN A 188 -12.10 -5.45 -5.00
C GLN A 188 -11.57 -6.58 -4.10
N TYR A 189 -10.24 -6.75 -4.03
CA TYR A 189 -9.63 -7.78 -3.21
C TYR A 189 -9.56 -7.41 -1.72
N ALA A 190 -9.37 -6.13 -1.39
CA ALA A 190 -9.29 -5.67 0.00
C ALA A 190 -10.55 -5.98 0.79
N GLY A 191 -11.72 -5.71 0.20
CA GLY A 191 -13.01 -5.97 0.84
C GLY A 191 -13.32 -7.45 1.03
N SER A 192 -12.80 -8.31 0.15
CA SER A 192 -13.10 -9.75 0.17
C SER A 192 -12.09 -10.57 0.98
N LEU A 193 -10.81 -10.18 1.05
CA LEU A 193 -9.75 -11.04 1.57
C LEU A 193 -9.03 -10.51 2.83
N SER A 194 -9.36 -9.32 3.32
CA SER A 194 -8.71 -8.73 4.51
C SER A 194 -8.88 -9.54 5.79
N GLY A 195 -10.05 -10.19 5.97
CA GLY A 195 -10.34 -11.05 7.11
C GLY A 195 -9.76 -12.47 7.05
N GLY A 196 -9.13 -12.84 5.93
CA GLY A 196 -8.75 -14.23 5.65
C GLY A 196 -9.97 -15.09 5.28
N ILE A 197 -9.85 -15.86 4.20
CA ILE A 197 -10.89 -16.81 3.78
C ILE A 197 -10.28 -18.20 3.68
N ASN A 198 -11.00 -19.20 4.16
CA ASN A 198 -10.66 -20.60 3.93
C ASN A 198 -10.64 -20.89 2.42
N LEU A 199 -9.54 -21.45 1.90
CA LEU A 199 -9.35 -21.71 0.46
C LEU A 199 -10.49 -22.56 -0.13
N GLY A 200 -11.09 -23.46 0.64
CA GLY A 200 -12.25 -24.27 0.23
C GLY A 200 -13.58 -23.51 0.19
N ALA A 201 -13.66 -22.34 0.81
CA ALA A 201 -14.83 -21.46 0.84
C ALA A 201 -14.76 -20.33 -0.20
N LEU A 202 -13.66 -20.22 -0.95
CA LEU A 202 -13.56 -19.24 -2.05
C LEU A 202 -14.62 -19.55 -3.12
N SER A 203 -15.40 -18.54 -3.50
CA SER A 203 -16.31 -18.67 -4.63
C SER A 203 -15.52 -18.94 -5.92
N GLY A 204 -16.13 -19.68 -6.85
CA GLY A 204 -15.52 -19.97 -8.15
C GLY A 204 -15.10 -18.69 -8.89
N ASP A 205 -15.96 -17.65 -8.84
CA ASP A 205 -15.70 -16.35 -9.46
C ASP A 205 -14.50 -15.62 -8.84
N MET A 206 -14.38 -15.64 -7.50
CA MET A 206 -13.24 -15.01 -6.83
C MET A 206 -11.94 -15.76 -7.12
N LYS A 207 -11.97 -17.10 -7.10
CA LYS A 207 -10.82 -17.92 -7.51
C LYS A 207 -10.39 -17.62 -8.95
N ALA A 208 -11.35 -17.50 -9.88
CA ALA A 208 -11.08 -17.15 -11.26
C ALA A 208 -10.52 -15.73 -11.42
N SER A 209 -11.02 -14.75 -10.66
CA SER A 209 -10.51 -13.38 -10.66
C SER A 209 -9.06 -13.31 -10.17
N ILE A 210 -8.76 -13.94 -9.04
CA ILE A 210 -7.39 -14.00 -8.48
C ILE A 210 -6.45 -14.70 -9.45
N ALA A 211 -6.85 -15.86 -9.98
CA ALA A 211 -6.07 -16.60 -10.96
C ALA A 211 -5.81 -15.77 -12.23
N GLY A 212 -6.84 -15.09 -12.75
CA GLY A 212 -6.71 -14.22 -13.92
C GLY A 212 -5.75 -13.04 -13.71
N GLU A 213 -5.77 -12.44 -12.52
CA GLU A 213 -4.86 -11.35 -12.19
C GLU A 213 -3.42 -11.84 -11.96
N MET A 214 -3.22 -12.97 -11.28
CA MET A 214 -1.91 -13.60 -11.13
C MET A 214 -1.31 -13.98 -12.49
N ASP A 215 -2.11 -14.57 -13.38
CA ASP A 215 -1.71 -14.92 -14.75
C ASP A 215 -1.34 -13.68 -15.58
N ARG A 216 -2.05 -12.56 -15.38
CA ARG A 216 -1.72 -11.29 -16.04
C ARG A 216 -0.41 -10.73 -15.50
N ALA A 217 -0.27 -10.62 -14.19
CA ALA A 217 0.94 -10.13 -13.54
C ALA A 217 2.17 -11.00 -13.89
N ALA A 218 2.01 -12.32 -13.99
CA ALA A 218 3.04 -13.24 -14.45
C ALA A 218 3.52 -12.97 -15.87
N ARG A 219 2.59 -12.84 -16.83
CA ARG A 219 2.93 -12.48 -18.21
C ARG A 219 3.67 -11.13 -18.31
N ASP A 220 3.27 -10.19 -17.45
CA ASP A 220 3.86 -8.85 -17.39
C ASP A 220 5.16 -8.81 -16.55
N LYS A 221 5.57 -9.93 -15.93
CA LYS A 221 6.70 -10.03 -14.98
C LYS A 221 6.57 -9.09 -13.77
N ARG A 222 5.33 -8.87 -13.33
CA ARG A 222 4.93 -8.08 -12.15
C ARG A 222 4.54 -8.96 -10.96
N ILE A 223 4.94 -10.24 -10.96
CA ILE A 223 4.67 -11.16 -9.85
C ILE A 223 5.97 -11.53 -9.14
N SER A 224 5.93 -11.56 -7.82
CA SER A 224 6.97 -12.11 -6.96
C SER A 224 6.35 -13.12 -6.01
N VAL A 225 6.98 -14.28 -5.86
CA VAL A 225 6.51 -15.35 -4.96
C VAL A 225 7.63 -15.67 -3.99
N GLN A 226 7.34 -15.52 -2.69
CA GLN A 226 8.22 -15.94 -1.61
C GLN A 226 7.53 -17.06 -0.84
N VAL A 227 8.27 -18.12 -0.52
CA VAL A 227 7.69 -19.24 0.24
C VAL A 227 8.43 -19.39 1.56
N VAL A 228 7.66 -19.50 2.64
CA VAL A 228 8.15 -19.75 3.99
C VAL A 228 7.50 -21.01 4.54
N SER A 229 8.23 -21.78 5.34
CA SER A 229 7.71 -23.01 5.94
C SER A 229 8.31 -23.23 7.32
N THR A 230 7.48 -23.73 8.25
CA THR A 230 7.89 -24.18 9.58
C THR A 230 7.54 -25.67 9.70
N GLY A 231 8.54 -26.53 9.92
CA GLY A 231 8.36 -27.98 9.87
C GLY A 231 8.23 -28.52 8.43
N GLY A 232 7.75 -29.76 8.29
CA GLY A 232 7.67 -30.47 7.02
C GLY A 232 9.02 -30.99 6.53
N ASP A 233 9.11 -31.30 5.24
CA ASP A 233 10.32 -31.88 4.62
C ASP A 233 11.49 -30.87 4.43
N GLY A 234 11.28 -29.63 4.86
CA GLY A 234 12.27 -28.55 4.85
C GLY A 234 12.45 -27.87 3.48
N PHE A 235 13.42 -26.95 3.43
CA PHE A 235 13.61 -26.04 2.29
C PHE A 235 14.01 -26.75 0.98
N GLY A 236 14.59 -27.94 1.06
CA GLY A 236 14.97 -28.73 -0.12
C GLY A 236 13.76 -29.01 -1.03
N ALA A 237 12.65 -29.46 -0.45
CA ALA A 237 11.40 -29.68 -1.18
C ALA A 237 10.72 -28.36 -1.62
N LEU A 238 10.92 -27.28 -0.86
CA LEU A 238 10.40 -25.94 -1.17
C LEU A 238 11.03 -25.33 -2.43
N SER A 239 12.32 -25.59 -2.67
CA SER A 239 13.04 -25.06 -3.84
C SER A 239 12.39 -25.46 -5.16
N THR A 240 11.78 -26.65 -5.21
CA THR A 240 11.02 -27.11 -6.39
C THR A 240 9.78 -26.25 -6.62
N LEU A 241 9.12 -25.76 -5.56
CA LEU A 241 7.97 -24.85 -5.64
C LEU A 241 8.37 -23.48 -6.22
N VAL A 242 9.51 -22.94 -5.79
CA VAL A 242 10.01 -21.64 -6.26
C VAL A 242 10.55 -21.70 -7.69
N SER A 243 11.12 -22.86 -8.07
CA SER A 243 11.69 -23.07 -9.41
C SER A 243 10.64 -23.38 -10.50
N GLN A 244 9.41 -23.72 -10.12
CA GLN A 244 8.35 -23.95 -11.08
C GLN A 244 8.03 -22.63 -11.77
N ASP A 245 8.06 -22.67 -13.10
CA ASP A 245 8.03 -21.51 -13.96
C ASP A 245 6.75 -20.69 -13.75
N VAL A 246 6.85 -19.63 -12.94
CA VAL A 246 5.77 -18.67 -12.69
C VAL A 246 5.42 -17.86 -13.95
N SER A 247 6.05 -18.11 -15.10
CA SER A 247 5.70 -17.49 -16.39
C SER A 247 4.59 -18.23 -17.16
N GLY A 248 4.11 -19.37 -16.66
CA GLY A 248 3.08 -20.19 -17.27
C GLY A 248 1.66 -19.61 -17.24
N LYS A 249 0.72 -20.29 -17.91
CA LYS A 249 -0.72 -20.11 -17.70
C LYS A 249 -1.14 -20.87 -16.44
N ASP A 250 -2.13 -20.36 -15.70
CA ASP A 250 -2.61 -20.94 -14.44
C ASP A 250 -1.56 -20.97 -13.32
N VAL A 251 -0.99 -19.81 -13.01
CA VAL A 251 -0.01 -19.64 -11.91
C VAL A 251 -0.65 -19.98 -10.57
N PHE A 252 -1.91 -19.58 -10.36
CA PHE A 252 -2.62 -19.87 -9.12
C PHE A 252 -2.85 -21.37 -8.93
N GLY A 253 -3.35 -22.08 -9.96
CA GLY A 253 -3.52 -23.53 -9.90
C GLY A 253 -2.21 -24.28 -9.71
N SER A 254 -1.15 -23.85 -10.39
CA SER A 254 0.20 -24.39 -10.22
C SER A 254 0.69 -24.22 -8.78
N LEU A 255 0.55 -23.03 -8.21
CA LEU A 255 0.93 -22.75 -6.81
C LEU A 255 0.11 -23.61 -5.83
N GLN A 256 -1.20 -23.73 -6.04
CA GLN A 256 -2.06 -24.60 -5.21
C GLN A 256 -1.63 -26.07 -5.29
N GLN A 257 -1.34 -26.58 -6.48
CA GLN A 257 -0.88 -27.95 -6.67
C GLN A 257 0.48 -28.19 -6.02
N ALA A 258 1.39 -27.23 -6.17
CA ALA A 258 2.74 -27.29 -5.63
C ALA A 258 2.69 -27.30 -4.08
N LEU A 259 1.95 -26.38 -3.46
CA LEU A 259 1.71 -26.36 -2.02
C LEU A 259 0.98 -27.63 -1.55
N GLY A 260 -0.04 -28.07 -2.27
CA GLY A 260 -0.77 -29.31 -1.99
C GLY A 260 0.11 -30.55 -2.00
N ASN A 261 1.11 -30.61 -2.90
CA ASN A 261 2.09 -31.69 -2.92
C ASN A 261 3.07 -31.61 -1.74
N TYR A 262 3.51 -30.40 -1.36
CA TYR A 262 4.37 -30.21 -0.19
C TYR A 262 3.68 -30.66 1.10
N ILE A 263 2.40 -30.33 1.28
CA ILE A 263 1.62 -30.69 2.48
C ILE A 263 1.42 -32.20 2.64
N LYS A 264 1.46 -32.98 1.55
CA LYS A 264 1.44 -34.45 1.65
C LYS A 264 2.63 -35.01 2.43
N GLY A 265 3.73 -34.26 2.49
CA GLY A 265 4.89 -34.60 3.31
C GLY A 265 4.67 -34.34 4.81
N PHE A 266 3.67 -33.56 5.21
CA PHE A 266 3.46 -33.22 6.62
C PHE A 266 3.09 -34.46 7.44
N ASN A 267 3.79 -34.67 8.55
CA ASN A 267 3.53 -35.73 9.50
C ASN A 267 4.02 -35.33 10.91
N ASN A 268 3.74 -36.19 11.91
CA ASN A 268 4.15 -35.92 13.30
C ASN A 268 5.67 -35.85 13.48
N ASP A 269 6.43 -36.59 12.68
CA ASP A 269 7.89 -36.73 12.84
C ASP A 269 8.63 -35.49 12.33
N ASN A 270 8.08 -34.83 11.31
CA ASN A 270 8.61 -33.57 10.75
C ASN A 270 7.88 -32.31 11.23
N ALA A 271 6.97 -32.43 12.21
CA ALA A 271 6.33 -31.28 12.83
C ALA A 271 7.36 -30.43 13.62
N ALA A 272 7.33 -29.11 13.47
CA ALA A 272 8.14 -28.18 14.26
C ALA A 272 7.27 -27.50 15.34
N PRO A 273 7.86 -26.87 16.37
CA PRO A 273 7.11 -26.02 17.28
C PRO A 273 6.41 -24.89 16.50
N ILE A 274 5.10 -24.72 16.72
CA ILE A 274 4.27 -23.64 16.15
C ILE A 274 3.70 -22.71 17.23
N GLY A 275 3.88 -23.06 18.51
CA GLY A 275 3.47 -22.24 19.64
C GLY A 275 3.79 -22.89 20.98
N PHE A 276 3.65 -22.11 22.05
CA PHE A 276 4.13 -22.46 23.38
C PHE A 276 3.13 -22.00 24.43
N SER A 277 2.57 -22.93 25.20
CA SER A 277 1.85 -22.57 26.43
C SER A 277 2.85 -22.45 27.57
N VAL A 278 2.78 -21.36 28.32
CA VAL A 278 3.79 -20.98 29.31
C VAL A 278 3.19 -20.79 30.70
N GLY A 279 4.02 -20.88 31.73
CA GLY A 279 3.66 -20.59 33.11
C GLY A 279 4.81 -19.96 33.89
N PRO A 280 4.58 -19.61 35.17
CA PRO A 280 5.65 -19.17 36.06
C PRO A 280 6.69 -20.29 36.24
N MET A 281 7.96 -19.92 36.39
CA MET A 281 9.02 -20.87 36.74
C MET A 281 8.76 -21.47 38.14
N LEU A 282 9.03 -22.78 38.30
CA LEU A 282 8.80 -23.49 39.55
C LEU A 282 9.56 -22.83 40.72
N GLY A 283 8.91 -22.76 41.88
CA GLY A 283 9.49 -22.22 43.10
C GLY A 283 9.54 -20.68 43.18
N LEU A 284 9.23 -19.96 42.10
CA LEU A 284 9.04 -18.50 42.17
C LEU A 284 7.61 -18.19 42.63
N THR A 285 7.49 -17.56 43.81
CA THR A 285 6.20 -17.12 44.36
C THR A 285 5.79 -15.72 43.90
N GLU A 286 6.76 -14.92 43.47
CA GLU A 286 6.51 -13.58 42.96
C GLU A 286 6.28 -13.64 41.45
N VAL A 287 5.05 -13.35 41.05
CA VAL A 287 4.78 -12.91 39.68
C VAL A 287 5.44 -11.55 39.58
N ASP A 288 6.52 -11.45 38.81
CA ASP A 288 7.18 -10.17 38.56
C ASP A 288 6.12 -9.16 38.10
N ASN A 289 6.12 -7.95 38.68
CA ASN A 289 5.23 -6.86 38.24
C ASN A 289 5.55 -6.39 36.80
N ASP A 290 6.54 -7.01 36.15
CA ASP A 290 6.91 -6.85 34.75
C ASP A 290 5.98 -7.65 33.83
N LEU A 291 4.69 -7.36 33.94
CA LEU A 291 3.66 -8.00 33.11
C LEU A 291 3.78 -7.47 31.68
N TRP A 292 3.81 -8.39 30.70
CA TRP A 292 3.77 -8.00 29.29
C TRP A 292 2.36 -7.51 28.93
N SER A 293 2.18 -6.19 28.95
CA SER A 293 0.92 -5.55 28.60
C SER A 293 0.84 -5.24 27.10
N LEU A 294 -0.37 -5.25 26.54
CA LEU A 294 -0.63 -4.85 25.16
C LEU A 294 -0.09 -3.44 24.84
N GLU A 295 -0.15 -2.50 25.80
CA GLU A 295 0.39 -1.15 25.63
C GLU A 295 1.93 -1.14 25.59
N LYS A 296 2.60 -2.01 26.36
CA LYS A 296 4.05 -2.19 26.29
C LYS A 296 4.45 -2.77 24.93
N GLU A 297 3.76 -3.81 24.47
CA GLU A 297 3.96 -4.41 23.15
C GLU A 297 3.81 -3.37 22.03
N ARG A 298 2.72 -2.60 22.04
CA ARG A 298 2.47 -1.54 21.06
C ARG A 298 3.59 -0.49 21.02
N ARG A 299 4.11 -0.06 22.18
CA ARG A 299 5.21 0.91 22.25
C ARG A 299 6.54 0.32 21.79
N LEU A 300 6.84 -0.92 22.15
CA LEU A 300 8.00 -1.64 21.64
C LEU A 300 7.92 -1.79 20.11
N GLY A 301 6.74 -2.11 19.58
CA GLY A 301 6.49 -2.16 18.14
C GLY A 301 6.82 -0.85 17.44
N LEU A 302 6.37 0.29 17.97
CA LEU A 302 6.71 1.61 17.42
C LEU A 302 8.22 1.87 17.40
N LEU A 303 8.96 1.48 18.45
CA LEU A 303 10.41 1.63 18.49
C LEU A 303 11.10 0.73 17.45
N VAL A 304 10.65 -0.52 17.32
CA VAL A 304 11.20 -1.48 16.38
C VAL A 304 10.91 -1.08 14.93
N ASP A 305 9.69 -0.64 14.62
CA ASP A 305 9.31 -0.20 13.28
C ASP A 305 10.08 1.07 12.87
N GLU A 306 10.22 2.04 13.77
CA GLU A 306 11.02 3.25 13.54
C GLU A 306 12.50 2.91 13.30
N TYR A 307 13.08 2.04 14.13
CA TYR A 307 14.47 1.59 13.96
C TYR A 307 14.68 0.88 12.61
N ARG A 308 13.77 -0.03 12.24
CA ARG A 308 13.83 -0.77 10.96
C ARG A 308 13.74 0.18 9.77
N ALA A 309 12.82 1.15 9.78
CA ALA A 309 12.69 2.15 8.72
C ALA A 309 13.98 2.96 8.54
N ASP A 310 14.58 3.43 9.64
CA ASP A 310 15.81 4.22 9.58
C ASP A 310 17.06 3.39 9.26
N ALA A 311 17.08 2.10 9.64
CA ALA A 311 18.14 1.18 9.28
C ALA A 311 18.21 0.93 7.76
N ILE A 312 17.06 0.91 7.08
CA ILE A 312 16.97 0.87 5.61
C ILE A 312 17.62 2.13 5.03
N HIS A 313 17.20 3.32 5.47
CA HIS A 313 17.75 4.58 4.98
C HIS A 313 19.25 4.68 5.20
N GLN A 314 19.76 4.26 6.35
CA GLN A 314 21.20 4.25 6.59
C GLN A 314 21.92 3.28 5.64
N THR A 315 21.37 2.10 5.39
CA THR A 315 21.95 1.14 4.43
C THR A 315 21.99 1.70 3.01
N GLU A 316 20.94 2.41 2.60
CA GLU A 316 20.90 3.13 1.33
C GLU A 316 21.96 4.24 1.27
N ILE A 317 22.03 5.09 2.30
CA ILE A 317 23.03 6.15 2.44
C ILE A 317 24.45 5.58 2.32
N ASP A 318 24.75 4.51 3.06
CA ASP A 318 26.05 3.86 3.04
C ASP A 318 26.38 3.25 1.67
N SER A 319 25.38 2.69 0.99
CA SER A 319 25.54 2.14 -0.36
C SER A 319 25.80 3.23 -1.41
N ILE A 320 25.07 4.35 -1.33
CA ILE A 320 25.23 5.54 -2.19
C ILE A 320 26.60 6.18 -1.97
N LEU A 321 26.97 6.45 -0.71
CA LEU A 321 28.25 7.08 -0.39
C LEU A 321 29.45 6.20 -0.76
N ALA A 322 29.27 4.87 -0.76
CA ALA A 322 30.29 3.92 -1.21
C ALA A 322 30.34 3.72 -2.73
N GLY A 323 29.47 4.37 -3.52
CA GLY A 323 29.38 4.17 -4.96
C GLY A 323 28.88 2.78 -5.39
N ARG A 324 28.26 2.03 -4.46
CA ARG A 324 27.68 0.70 -4.73
C ARG A 324 26.24 0.83 -5.25
N ASP A 325 25.54 1.87 -4.83
CA ASP A 325 24.22 2.21 -5.34
C ASP A 325 24.35 3.06 -6.62
N PRO A 326 23.70 2.70 -7.74
CA PRO A 326 23.71 3.48 -8.97
C PRO A 326 23.25 4.94 -8.82
N ARG A 327 22.49 5.29 -7.76
CA ARG A 327 22.13 6.67 -7.42
C ARG A 327 23.34 7.55 -7.08
N ALA A 328 24.48 6.96 -6.71
CA ALA A 328 25.70 7.71 -6.41
C ALA A 328 26.19 8.57 -7.57
N ASP A 329 26.14 8.04 -8.80
CA ASP A 329 26.53 8.76 -10.03
C ASP A 329 25.55 9.88 -10.41
N LEU A 330 24.39 9.90 -9.76
CA LEU A 330 23.24 10.70 -10.14
C LEU A 330 23.06 11.91 -9.23
N TYR A 331 23.50 11.78 -7.98
CA TYR A 331 23.43 12.84 -6.99
C TYR A 331 24.52 13.88 -7.21
N SER A 332 24.15 15.16 -7.10
CA SER A 332 25.10 16.27 -7.10
C SER A 332 26.06 16.17 -5.91
N GLU A 333 27.22 16.83 -6.01
CA GLU A 333 28.16 16.92 -4.88
C GLU A 333 27.51 17.48 -3.61
N THR A 334 26.57 18.42 -3.76
CA THR A 334 25.78 18.97 -2.64
C THR A 334 24.92 17.91 -1.98
N GLN A 335 24.21 17.07 -2.75
CA GLN A 335 23.38 15.98 -2.22
C GLN A 335 24.23 14.90 -1.55
N LEU A 336 25.35 14.51 -2.16
CA LEU A 336 26.28 13.55 -1.56
C LEU A 336 26.87 14.09 -0.25
N LYS A 337 27.20 15.39 -0.20
CA LYS A 337 27.63 16.05 1.03
C LYS A 337 26.53 16.04 2.09
N GLU A 338 25.28 16.31 1.71
CA GLU A 338 24.12 16.25 2.61
C GLU A 338 23.92 14.84 3.21
N LEU A 339 23.97 13.79 2.38
CA LEU A 339 23.91 12.39 2.85
C LEU A 339 25.05 12.05 3.80
N LYS A 340 26.27 12.51 3.48
CA LYS A 340 27.45 12.31 4.35
C LYS A 340 27.27 13.01 5.70
N THR A 341 26.66 14.19 5.73
CA THR A 341 26.37 14.90 6.98
C THR A 341 25.20 14.27 7.77
N LEU A 342 24.29 13.55 7.11
CA LEU A 342 23.16 12.88 7.74
C LEU A 342 23.50 11.51 8.34
N ALA A 343 24.45 10.79 7.75
CA ALA A 343 24.81 9.42 8.14
C ALA A 343 25.12 9.29 9.65
N VAL A 344 25.91 10.20 10.22
CA VAL A 344 26.28 10.16 11.64
C VAL A 344 25.08 10.44 12.56
N PRO A 345 24.32 11.55 12.38
CA PRO A 345 23.11 11.79 13.16
C PRO A 345 22.06 10.68 13.10
N LEU A 346 21.92 10.01 11.95
CA LEU A 346 20.98 8.90 11.77
C LEU A 346 21.44 7.65 12.55
N ASP A 347 22.73 7.32 12.49
CA ASP A 347 23.30 6.24 13.32
C ASP A 347 23.16 6.51 14.82
N ASP A 348 23.48 7.73 15.26
CA ASP A 348 23.29 8.16 16.66
C ASP A 348 21.81 8.05 17.09
N TYR A 349 20.88 8.38 16.20
CA TYR A 349 19.44 8.26 16.46
C TYR A 349 19.00 6.80 16.62
N MET A 350 19.43 5.91 15.72
CA MET A 350 19.16 4.47 15.83
C MET A 350 19.76 3.88 17.12
N ASN A 351 20.97 4.30 17.50
CA ASN A 351 21.60 3.89 18.76
C ASN A 351 20.76 4.33 19.98
N ARG A 352 20.19 5.55 19.96
CA ARG A 352 19.24 6.00 21.00
C ARG A 352 17.96 5.15 21.04
N ILE A 353 17.37 4.84 19.89
CA ILE A 353 16.19 3.95 19.83
C ILE A 353 16.53 2.60 20.45
N SER A 354 17.70 2.04 20.12
CA SER A 354 18.15 0.77 20.68
C SER A 354 18.28 0.78 22.20
N GLN A 355 18.89 1.84 22.76
CA GLN A 355 18.99 2.01 24.21
C GLN A 355 17.61 2.12 24.87
N ILE A 356 16.71 2.90 24.26
CA ILE A 356 15.33 3.07 24.73
C ILE A 356 14.56 1.76 24.66
N HIS A 357 14.71 0.99 23.57
CA HIS A 357 14.10 -0.33 23.40
C HIS A 357 14.55 -1.28 24.50
N SER A 358 15.87 -1.38 24.74
CA SER A 358 16.41 -2.19 25.83
C SER A 358 15.88 -1.77 27.20
N ALA A 359 15.79 -0.47 27.46
CA ALA A 359 15.25 0.04 28.73
C ALA A 359 13.74 -0.21 28.86
N CYS A 360 12.99 -0.09 27.76
CA CYS A 360 11.57 -0.37 27.70
C CYS A 360 11.26 -1.85 27.96
N LYS A 361 12.08 -2.78 27.45
CA LYS A 361 11.91 -4.22 27.73
C LYS A 361 11.93 -4.55 29.22
N GLY A 362 12.78 -3.88 30.00
CA GLY A 362 12.82 -4.02 31.46
C GLY A 362 11.88 -3.10 32.24
N ALA A 363 11.07 -2.28 31.57
CA ALA A 363 10.19 -1.33 32.23
C ALA A 363 8.88 -1.99 32.68
N THR A 364 8.44 -1.69 33.90
CA THR A 364 7.13 -2.09 34.40
C THR A 364 6.00 -1.35 33.69
N VAL A 365 4.78 -1.88 33.77
CA VAL A 365 3.56 -1.23 33.21
C VAL A 365 3.35 0.19 33.76
N SER A 366 3.79 0.46 34.99
CA SER A 366 3.73 1.79 35.60
C SER A 366 4.73 2.81 35.04
N ASN A 367 5.78 2.35 34.34
CA ASN A 367 6.88 3.19 33.84
C ASN A 367 7.04 3.11 32.31
N LEU A 368 5.94 2.92 31.56
CA LEU A 368 5.99 2.86 30.09
C LEU A 368 6.34 4.21 29.43
N SER A 369 6.48 5.30 30.19
CA SER A 369 6.96 6.59 29.68
C SER A 369 8.37 6.52 29.08
N ILE A 370 9.19 5.56 29.52
CA ILE A 370 10.52 5.30 28.93
C ILE A 370 10.42 4.76 27.50
N CYS A 371 9.32 4.08 27.15
CA CYS A 371 9.08 3.47 25.84
C CYS A 371 8.61 4.48 24.78
N ARG A 372 9.24 5.66 24.71
CA ARG A 372 8.90 6.72 23.76
C ARG A 372 9.95 6.80 22.67
N VAL A 373 9.50 6.98 21.42
CA VAL A 373 10.41 7.27 20.30
C VAL A 373 11.20 8.54 20.62
N PRO A 374 12.54 8.55 20.48
CA PRO A 374 13.35 9.71 20.80
C PRO A 374 13.07 10.89 19.87
N GLU A 375 13.28 12.12 20.35
CA GLU A 375 13.19 13.36 19.57
C GLU A 375 14.46 14.20 19.75
N PRO A 376 14.88 15.00 18.74
CA PRO A 376 14.31 15.09 17.40
C PRO A 376 14.78 13.96 16.47
N LYS A 377 13.90 13.52 15.56
CA LYS A 377 14.25 12.61 14.45
C LYS A 377 15.08 13.35 13.40
N PRO A 378 16.20 12.78 12.90
CA PRO A 378 16.91 13.29 11.75
C PRO A 378 15.98 13.38 10.52
N ILE A 379 16.00 14.51 9.82
CA ILE A 379 15.16 14.71 8.64
C ILE A 379 15.79 13.97 7.46
N ILE A 380 15.12 12.92 6.98
CA ILE A 380 15.53 12.22 5.76
C ILE A 380 15.25 13.11 4.54
N PRO A 381 16.26 13.42 3.71
CA PRO A 381 16.07 14.25 2.53
C PRO A 381 15.09 13.61 1.56
N LYS A 382 14.18 14.42 1.01
CA LYS A 382 13.14 13.93 0.08
C LYS A 382 13.71 13.23 -1.15
N PHE A 383 14.93 13.59 -1.58
CA PHE A 383 15.60 12.95 -2.72
C PHE A 383 16.11 11.53 -2.42
N LEU A 384 16.17 11.12 -1.15
CA LEU A 384 16.51 9.75 -0.76
C LEU A 384 15.30 8.82 -0.86
N GLN A 385 14.06 9.34 -0.77
CA GLN A 385 12.86 8.50 -0.80
C GLN A 385 12.86 7.60 -2.03
N PRO A 386 12.52 6.30 -1.88
CA PRO A 386 12.52 5.35 -2.99
C PRO A 386 11.59 5.91 -4.05
N ILE A 387 12.18 6.24 -5.19
CA ILE A 387 11.40 6.88 -6.22
C ILE A 387 10.58 5.75 -6.86
N SER A 388 9.26 5.76 -6.64
CA SER A 388 8.33 4.79 -7.24
C SER A 388 8.55 4.73 -8.75
N PRO A 389 8.66 3.55 -9.38
CA PRO A 389 8.73 3.48 -10.84
C PRO A 389 7.53 4.26 -11.44
N LEU A 390 7.82 5.12 -12.41
CA LEU A 390 6.77 5.68 -13.27
C LEU A 390 6.13 4.48 -13.99
N MET A 391 4.80 4.46 -14.11
CA MET A 391 4.12 3.39 -14.85
C MET A 391 4.61 3.43 -16.31
N GLY A 392 5.10 2.27 -16.78
CA GLY A 392 5.76 2.10 -18.08
C GLY A 392 7.26 2.47 -18.08
N GLN A 393 8.03 1.89 -19.00
CA GLN A 393 9.47 2.15 -19.09
C GLN A 393 9.72 3.46 -19.86
N TRP A 394 9.76 4.57 -19.13
CA TRP A 394 10.29 5.83 -19.64
C TRP A 394 11.82 5.73 -19.69
N PHE A 395 12.40 5.84 -20.88
CA PHE A 395 13.85 5.98 -21.04
C PHE A 395 14.23 7.16 -21.92
N ILE A 396 15.39 7.73 -21.66
CA ILE A 396 15.96 8.81 -22.45
C ILE A 396 16.84 8.16 -23.51
N CYS A 397 16.63 8.54 -24.77
CA CYS A 397 17.55 8.20 -25.85
C CYS A 397 18.42 9.42 -26.11
N VAL A 398 19.73 9.32 -25.87
CA VAL A 398 20.70 10.39 -26.10
C VAL A 398 21.58 9.98 -27.27
N ASP A 399 21.60 10.80 -28.33
CA ASP A 399 22.38 10.52 -29.54
C ASP A 399 22.15 9.12 -30.13
N GLY A 400 20.88 8.68 -30.09
CA GLY A 400 20.47 7.38 -30.60
C GLY A 400 20.72 6.20 -29.65
N VAL A 401 21.30 6.44 -28.47
CA VAL A 401 21.55 5.40 -27.46
C VAL A 401 20.55 5.51 -26.32
N ALA A 402 19.76 4.45 -26.12
CA ALA A 402 18.86 4.34 -24.98
C ALA A 402 19.68 4.26 -23.68
N TRP A 403 19.44 5.19 -22.78
CA TRP A 403 19.95 5.13 -21.41
C TRP A 403 19.24 4.03 -20.64
N SER A 404 19.94 3.46 -19.65
CA SER A 404 19.28 2.54 -18.71
C SER A 404 18.10 3.25 -18.02
N PRO A 405 17.05 2.53 -17.58
CA PRO A 405 15.91 3.15 -16.90
C PRO A 405 16.36 4.05 -15.74
N LEU A 406 17.37 3.60 -14.99
CA LEU A 406 17.94 4.30 -13.85
C LEU A 406 18.68 5.60 -14.25
N LYS A 407 19.44 5.58 -15.36
CA LYS A 407 20.10 6.78 -15.89
C LYS A 407 19.10 7.75 -16.55
N SER A 408 18.10 7.22 -17.23
CA SER A 408 17.00 7.97 -17.83
C SER A 408 16.13 8.69 -16.81
N ARG A 409 15.91 8.05 -15.67
CA ARG A 409 15.15 8.61 -14.55
C ARG A 409 15.72 9.93 -14.06
N THR A 410 17.04 10.02 -13.97
CA THR A 410 17.75 11.17 -13.41
C THR A 410 17.48 12.46 -14.16
N PHE A 411 17.21 12.32 -15.45
CA PHE A 411 16.84 13.40 -16.31
C PHE A 411 15.46 13.98 -15.94
N PHE A 412 14.47 13.13 -15.64
CA PHE A 412 13.13 13.58 -15.27
C PHE A 412 13.12 14.29 -13.91
N GLU A 413 14.08 13.95 -13.05
CA GLU A 413 14.25 14.48 -11.70
C GLU A 413 15.21 15.67 -11.63
N ASP A 414 15.81 16.11 -12.75
CA ASP A 414 16.64 17.32 -12.77
C ASP A 414 15.76 18.55 -12.44
N PRO A 415 15.98 19.21 -11.28
CA PRO A 415 15.18 20.35 -10.87
C PRO A 415 15.45 21.60 -11.71
N GLY A 416 16.55 21.62 -12.47
CA GLY A 416 16.80 22.72 -13.39
C GLY A 416 15.84 22.62 -14.56
N GLY A 417 14.92 23.57 -14.69
CA GLY A 417 14.04 23.70 -15.86
C GLY A 417 14.81 23.77 -17.19
N GLY A 418 14.07 23.89 -18.30
CA GLY A 418 14.63 23.84 -19.66
C GLY A 418 14.32 22.55 -20.41
N THR A 419 14.77 22.49 -21.65
CA THR A 419 14.46 21.43 -22.62
C THR A 419 15.13 20.09 -22.25
N ILE A 420 14.67 19.01 -22.87
CA ILE A 420 15.28 17.67 -22.67
C ILE A 420 16.76 17.69 -23.05
N LEU A 421 17.12 18.34 -24.15
CA LEU A 421 18.52 18.38 -24.53
C LEU A 421 19.38 19.18 -23.54
N GLU A 422 18.86 20.27 -22.97
CA GLU A 422 19.59 21.09 -21.99
C GLU A 422 19.89 20.32 -20.70
N ARG A 423 18.89 19.63 -20.14
CA ARG A 423 19.08 18.80 -18.93
C ARG A 423 20.00 17.60 -19.21
N VAL A 424 19.94 17.00 -20.40
CA VAL A 424 20.91 15.97 -20.81
C VAL A 424 22.31 16.57 -20.93
N ARG A 425 22.47 17.74 -21.54
CA ARG A 425 23.77 18.42 -21.70
C ARG A 425 24.44 18.80 -20.40
N ARG A 426 23.68 19.09 -19.33
CA ARG A 426 24.27 19.30 -17.99
C ARG A 426 25.03 18.08 -17.48
N ARG A 427 24.62 16.88 -17.89
CA ARG A 427 25.25 15.60 -17.50
C ARG A 427 26.20 15.06 -18.57
N LEU A 428 25.89 15.31 -19.84
CA LEU A 428 26.65 14.87 -21.00
C LEU A 428 26.87 16.09 -21.92
N PRO A 429 27.88 16.94 -21.65
CA PRO A 429 28.05 18.24 -22.33
C PRO A 429 28.06 18.18 -23.86
N ASN A 430 28.49 17.04 -24.40
CA ASN A 430 28.62 16.80 -25.83
C ASN A 430 27.36 16.18 -26.48
N ALA A 431 26.26 16.02 -25.74
CA ALA A 431 25.02 15.47 -26.28
C ALA A 431 24.46 16.34 -27.40
N LYS A 432 24.19 15.74 -28.56
CA LYS A 432 23.65 16.45 -29.73
C LYS A 432 22.13 16.40 -29.79
N SER A 433 21.53 15.35 -29.24
CA SER A 433 20.10 15.06 -29.26
C SER A 433 19.67 14.31 -28.01
N ALA A 434 18.44 14.54 -27.58
CA ALA A 434 17.82 13.81 -26.49
C ALA A 434 16.32 13.67 -26.75
N ALA A 435 15.79 12.47 -26.57
CA ALA A 435 14.38 12.18 -26.70
C ALA A 435 13.90 11.38 -25.50
N VAL A 436 12.68 11.70 -25.03
CA VAL A 436 11.95 10.85 -24.10
C VAL A 436 11.27 9.77 -24.92
N VAL A 437 11.62 8.52 -24.65
CA VAL A 437 11.00 7.35 -25.24
C VAL A 437 10.14 6.70 -24.16
N PHE A 438 8.87 6.53 -24.48
CA PHE A 438 7.98 5.74 -23.66
C PHE A 438 7.85 4.36 -24.31
N SER A 439 8.33 3.33 -23.62
CA SER A 439 8.11 1.96 -24.04
C SER A 439 7.09 1.31 -23.13
N VAL A 440 5.96 0.95 -23.75
CA VAL A 440 5.01 0.01 -23.16
C VAL A 440 5.38 -1.37 -23.67
N LYS A 441 5.74 -2.28 -22.77
CA LYS A 441 5.79 -3.70 -23.11
C LYS A 441 4.41 -4.28 -22.88
N GLY A 442 3.72 -4.68 -23.95
CA GLY A 442 2.40 -5.31 -23.89
C GLY A 442 1.42 -4.84 -24.96
N ARG A 443 0.27 -5.53 -25.05
CA ARG A 443 -0.88 -5.09 -25.85
C ARG A 443 -1.61 -3.99 -25.08
N ILE A 444 -1.60 -2.76 -25.60
CA ILE A 444 -2.51 -1.71 -25.14
C ILE A 444 -3.90 -2.10 -25.67
N VAL A 445 -4.80 -2.51 -24.78
CA VAL A 445 -6.20 -2.79 -25.11
C VAL A 445 -7.01 -1.68 -24.45
N ASP A 446 -7.50 -0.74 -25.27
CA ASP A 446 -8.50 0.28 -24.92
C ASP A 446 -8.26 1.16 -23.67
N GLU A 447 -7.06 1.74 -23.53
CA GLU A 447 -6.86 2.85 -22.57
C GLU A 447 -6.30 4.11 -23.26
N GLU A 448 -6.92 5.25 -22.95
CA GLU A 448 -6.39 6.58 -23.26
C GLU A 448 -5.04 6.75 -22.57
N LEU A 449 -3.96 6.93 -23.35
CA LEU A 449 -2.65 7.28 -22.81
C LEU A 449 -2.69 8.73 -22.31
N LEU A 450 -3.13 8.95 -21.08
CA LEU A 450 -3.10 10.26 -20.43
C LEU A 450 -1.65 10.61 -20.05
N VAL A 451 -0.98 11.37 -20.90
CA VAL A 451 0.31 12.00 -20.56
C VAL A 451 0.03 13.17 -19.62
N GLY A 452 0.02 12.88 -18.31
CA GLY A 452 -0.11 13.91 -17.27
C GLY A 452 1.09 14.85 -17.27
N VAL A 453 0.92 16.07 -17.80
CA VAL A 453 1.93 17.13 -17.69
C VAL A 453 1.76 17.84 -16.35
N GLY A 454 2.57 17.45 -15.36
CA GLY A 454 2.72 18.21 -14.11
C GLY A 454 3.40 19.58 -14.32
N HIS A 455 4.09 19.76 -15.45
CA HIS A 455 4.68 21.02 -15.89
C HIS A 455 4.63 21.09 -17.43
N PRO A 456 4.33 22.25 -18.05
CA PRO A 456 4.40 22.39 -19.50
C PRO A 456 5.85 22.18 -19.95
N LEU A 457 6.10 21.05 -20.62
CA LEU A 457 7.34 20.82 -21.34
C LEU A 457 7.16 21.44 -22.73
N GLU A 458 7.85 22.53 -23.03
CA GLU A 458 7.90 23.05 -24.40
C GLU A 458 8.92 22.25 -25.25
N GLY A 459 8.54 21.91 -26.48
CA GLY A 459 9.47 21.38 -27.49
C GLY A 459 9.87 19.91 -27.37
N PHE A 460 9.04 19.02 -26.82
CA PHE A 460 9.33 17.58 -26.78
C PHE A 460 8.58 16.78 -27.85
N GLN A 461 9.25 15.79 -28.42
CA GLN A 461 8.62 14.71 -29.19
C GLN A 461 8.51 13.48 -28.29
N VAL A 462 7.29 13.00 -28.06
CA VAL A 462 7.07 11.66 -27.48
C VAL A 462 7.18 10.65 -28.61
N LYS A 463 8.17 9.76 -28.52
CA LYS A 463 8.23 8.58 -29.39
C LYS A 463 7.73 7.38 -28.60
N VAL A 464 6.56 6.88 -28.98
CA VAL A 464 6.01 5.65 -28.42
C VAL A 464 6.57 4.48 -29.23
N PHE A 465 7.32 3.60 -28.57
CA PHE A 465 7.98 2.48 -29.24
C PHE A 465 7.23 1.18 -28.96
N TYR A 466 6.74 0.53 -30.02
CA TYR A 466 6.10 -0.77 -29.99
C TYR A 466 7.12 -1.83 -30.43
N PRO A 467 7.78 -2.56 -29.52
CA PRO A 467 8.92 -3.41 -29.84
C PRO A 467 8.56 -4.59 -30.77
N ASP A 468 7.29 -4.97 -30.84
CA ASP A 468 6.79 -6.10 -31.64
C ASP A 468 6.15 -5.67 -32.96
N LYS A 469 6.34 -4.42 -33.39
CA LYS A 469 5.76 -3.86 -34.61
C LYS A 469 6.84 -3.44 -35.62
N THR A 470 6.62 -3.80 -36.88
CA THR A 470 7.47 -3.46 -38.02
C THR A 470 6.89 -2.31 -38.83
N LYS A 471 7.73 -1.68 -39.67
CA LYS A 471 7.30 -0.64 -40.62
C LYS A 471 6.30 -1.26 -41.61
N GLY A 472 5.01 -0.99 -41.42
CA GLY A 472 3.92 -1.56 -42.22
C GLY A 472 2.77 -2.14 -41.39
N ASP A 473 2.95 -2.33 -40.09
CA ASP A 473 1.88 -2.80 -39.23
C ASP A 473 0.86 -1.69 -38.95
N ALA A 474 -0.40 -1.92 -39.32
CA ALA A 474 -1.51 -1.02 -39.01
C ALA A 474 -1.96 -1.22 -37.55
N LEU A 475 -2.02 -0.12 -36.78
CA LEU A 475 -2.78 -0.09 -35.54
C LEU A 475 -4.23 0.24 -35.91
N VAL A 476 -5.08 -0.79 -35.97
CA VAL A 476 -6.51 -0.61 -36.19
C VAL A 476 -7.22 -0.78 -34.85
N ALA A 477 -7.70 0.34 -34.30
CA ALA A 477 -8.62 0.38 -33.18
C ALA A 477 -9.71 1.41 -33.53
N GLY A 478 -10.89 0.93 -33.91
CA GLY A 478 -11.99 1.78 -34.39
C GLY A 478 -11.68 2.56 -35.67
N ASN A 479 -12.46 3.61 -35.93
CA ASN A 479 -12.44 4.41 -37.16
C ASN A 479 -11.29 5.45 -37.24
N ALA A 480 -10.21 5.30 -36.46
CA ALA A 480 -9.08 6.22 -36.47
C ALA A 480 -7.78 5.55 -36.94
N GLN A 481 -7.06 6.19 -37.86
CA GLN A 481 -5.67 5.86 -38.21
C GLN A 481 -4.71 6.70 -37.38
N MET A 482 -3.92 6.07 -36.52
CA MET A 482 -2.77 6.71 -35.87
C MET A 482 -1.49 6.43 -36.68
N ALA A 483 -0.73 7.48 -36.98
CA ALA A 483 0.55 7.34 -37.68
C ALA A 483 1.61 6.73 -36.74
N LEU A 484 1.96 5.47 -37.01
CA LEU A 484 3.03 4.74 -36.33
C LEU A 484 4.40 5.28 -36.80
N VAL A 485 5.17 5.91 -35.89
CA VAL A 485 6.54 6.33 -36.20
C VAL A 485 7.49 5.14 -35.99
N VAL A 486 7.73 4.35 -37.04
CA VAL A 486 8.79 3.33 -37.06
C VAL A 486 10.03 3.93 -37.70
N GLY A 487 10.96 4.39 -36.87
CA GLY A 487 12.23 4.97 -37.33
C GLY A 487 13.38 3.95 -37.31
N SER A 488 13.84 3.53 -38.49
CA SER A 488 15.29 3.46 -38.75
C SER A 488 15.66 4.84 -39.29
N GLY A 489 16.74 5.42 -38.77
CA GLY A 489 17.01 6.86 -38.78
C GLY A 489 16.67 7.60 -40.07
N ASP A 490 15.70 8.52 -39.98
CA ASP A 490 15.70 9.87 -40.55
C ASP A 490 14.45 10.62 -40.04
N SER A 491 14.58 11.94 -39.84
CA SER A 491 13.55 12.82 -39.26
C SER A 491 12.37 13.04 -40.21
N VAL A 492 11.15 12.96 -39.70
CA VAL A 492 9.93 13.42 -40.38
C VAL A 492 9.28 14.49 -39.51
N ASP A 493 9.07 15.68 -40.07
CA ASP A 493 8.28 16.77 -39.48
C ASP A 493 6.79 16.45 -39.61
N VAL A 494 6.02 16.74 -38.55
CA VAL A 494 4.55 16.62 -38.55
C VAL A 494 3.95 17.95 -38.12
N ASP A 495 3.02 18.48 -38.91
CA ASP A 495 2.35 19.77 -38.67
C ASP A 495 1.52 19.80 -37.38
N PRO A 496 1.35 20.98 -36.73
CA PRO A 496 0.69 21.10 -35.44
C PRO A 496 -0.82 20.87 -35.53
N ILE A 497 -1.34 20.03 -34.63
CA ILE A 497 -2.77 19.82 -34.44
C ILE A 497 -3.39 21.04 -33.73
N ARG A 498 -4.49 21.56 -34.27
CA ARG A 498 -5.29 22.62 -33.61
C ARG A 498 -6.25 22.00 -32.59
N THR A 499 -6.06 22.33 -31.31
CA THR A 499 -7.02 22.04 -30.22
C THR A 499 -7.94 23.23 -29.97
N ALA A 500 -9.25 22.99 -29.90
CA ALA A 500 -10.24 23.96 -29.42
C ALA A 500 -10.73 23.58 -28.01
N TRP A 501 -10.95 24.59 -27.17
CA TRP A 501 -11.39 24.44 -25.78
C TRP A 501 -12.75 25.13 -25.59
N ALA A 502 -13.67 24.52 -24.84
CA ALA A 502 -14.92 25.15 -24.43
C ALA A 502 -15.10 25.00 -22.91
N HIS A 503 -15.39 26.11 -22.23
CA HIS A 503 -15.70 26.16 -20.82
C HIS A 503 -17.16 26.60 -20.66
N ALA A 504 -17.97 25.83 -19.93
CA ALA A 504 -19.36 26.15 -19.66
C ALA A 504 -19.59 26.15 -18.15
N SER A 505 -20.28 27.17 -17.64
CA SER A 505 -20.65 27.30 -16.23
C SER A 505 -22.17 27.41 -16.13
N PHE A 506 -22.78 26.64 -15.22
CA PHE A 506 -24.22 26.63 -15.01
C PHE A 506 -24.53 26.98 -13.56
N TYR A 507 -25.49 27.87 -13.34
CA TYR A 507 -26.04 28.17 -12.01
C TYR A 507 -27.40 27.49 -11.87
N HIS A 508 -27.62 26.78 -10.77
CA HIS A 508 -28.90 26.18 -10.43
C HIS A 508 -29.31 26.62 -9.03
N CYS A 509 -30.48 27.25 -8.89
CA CYS A 509 -31.02 27.67 -7.61
C CYS A 509 -31.95 26.59 -7.05
N LEU A 510 -31.58 25.99 -5.91
CA LEU A 510 -32.50 25.15 -5.13
C LEU A 510 -33.10 25.97 -3.98
N PRO A 511 -34.41 25.83 -3.67
CA PRO A 511 -34.96 26.42 -2.45
C PRO A 511 -34.38 25.74 -1.20
N PRO A 512 -34.20 26.44 -0.07
CA PRO A 512 -33.37 26.01 1.07
C PRO A 512 -33.83 24.78 1.88
N ALA A 513 -34.79 23.99 1.41
CA ALA A 513 -35.42 22.93 2.19
C ALA A 513 -35.58 21.57 1.47
N SER A 514 -35.09 21.39 0.24
CA SER A 514 -35.23 20.09 -0.45
C SER A 514 -34.08 19.14 -0.09
N ARG A 515 -34.41 17.94 0.41
CA ARG A 515 -33.47 16.82 0.63
C ARG A 515 -33.55 15.77 -0.48
N VAL A 516 -33.74 16.22 -1.72
CA VAL A 516 -33.77 15.32 -2.88
C VAL A 516 -32.42 15.41 -3.58
N ALA A 517 -31.71 14.28 -3.68
CA ALA A 517 -30.48 14.21 -4.44
C ALA A 517 -30.80 14.37 -5.93
N SER A 518 -30.38 15.48 -6.52
CA SER A 518 -30.50 15.70 -7.95
C SER A 518 -29.30 15.10 -8.67
N ALA A 519 -29.54 14.50 -9.84
CA ALA A 519 -28.51 14.10 -10.77
C ALA A 519 -28.78 14.74 -12.13
N PHE A 520 -27.77 15.31 -12.77
CA PHE A 520 -27.85 15.73 -14.16
C PHE A 520 -26.72 15.09 -14.97
N ARG A 521 -26.97 14.97 -16.28
CA ARG A 521 -26.01 14.41 -17.24
C ARG A 521 -25.82 15.38 -18.39
N ILE A 522 -24.57 15.64 -18.74
CA ILE A 522 -24.21 16.50 -19.89
C ILE A 522 -23.90 15.60 -21.07
N PHE A 523 -24.56 15.87 -22.21
CA PHE A 523 -24.31 15.17 -23.46
C PHE A 523 -23.75 16.12 -24.52
N VAL A 524 -22.83 15.61 -25.31
CA VAL A 524 -22.39 16.24 -26.56
C VAL A 524 -22.88 15.40 -27.71
N LYS A 525 -23.53 16.02 -28.71
CA LYS A 525 -23.65 15.39 -30.02
C LYS A 525 -22.64 16.01 -30.96
N VAL A 526 -21.88 15.14 -31.61
CA VAL A 526 -20.87 15.52 -32.59
C VAL A 526 -21.35 15.02 -33.94
N ARG A 527 -21.31 15.89 -34.94
CA ARG A 527 -21.48 15.51 -36.34
C ARG A 527 -20.10 15.49 -37.00
N ASP A 528 -19.68 14.33 -37.45
CA ASP A 528 -18.41 14.18 -38.16
C ASP A 528 -18.49 14.78 -39.58
N GLU A 529 -17.34 14.80 -40.27
CA GLU A 529 -17.23 15.28 -41.65
C GLU A 529 -18.10 14.48 -42.66
N PHE A 530 -18.51 13.26 -42.30
CA PHE A 530 -19.40 12.39 -43.08
C PHE A 530 -20.88 12.57 -42.75
N GLY A 531 -21.21 13.46 -41.82
CA GLY A 531 -22.58 13.77 -41.41
C GLY A 531 -23.18 12.80 -40.40
N GLN A 532 -22.42 11.82 -39.89
CA GLN A 532 -22.87 10.89 -38.87
C GLN A 532 -22.92 11.58 -37.51
N LEU A 533 -23.99 11.28 -36.76
CA LEU A 533 -24.31 11.96 -35.51
C LEU A 533 -24.03 11.01 -34.33
N GLU A 534 -23.00 11.27 -33.56
CA GLU A 534 -22.65 10.47 -32.37
C GLU A 534 -22.95 11.26 -31.10
N ARG A 535 -23.38 10.56 -30.04
CA ARG A 535 -23.76 11.17 -28.76
C ARG A 535 -22.91 10.61 -27.63
N PHE A 536 -22.22 11.48 -26.92
CA PHE A 536 -21.34 11.15 -25.80
C PHE A 536 -21.87 11.73 -24.50
N GLU A 537 -21.84 10.96 -23.42
CA GLU A 537 -22.06 11.45 -22.05
C GLU A 537 -20.70 11.89 -21.51
N ILE A 538 -20.55 13.17 -21.15
CA ILE A 538 -19.24 13.74 -20.82
C ILE A 538 -19.08 14.10 -19.34
N ALA A 539 -20.19 14.14 -18.59
CA ALA A 539 -20.17 14.36 -17.15
C ALA A 539 -21.49 13.89 -16.52
N THR A 540 -21.36 13.29 -15.33
CA THR A 540 -22.48 12.94 -14.44
C THR A 540 -22.15 13.38 -13.03
N SER A 541 -23.08 14.05 -12.36
CA SER A 541 -22.93 14.49 -10.96
C SER A 541 -24.17 14.12 -10.14
N THR A 542 -23.98 13.81 -8.86
CA THR A 542 -25.02 13.53 -7.86
C THR A 542 -24.81 14.42 -6.64
N PHE A 543 -25.84 15.13 -6.18
CA PHE A 543 -25.71 16.17 -5.14
C PHE A 543 -26.43 15.85 -3.83
N SER A 544 -25.95 16.39 -2.70
CA SER A 544 -26.61 16.28 -1.39
C SER A 544 -26.65 17.54 -0.50
N THR A 545 -26.09 18.70 -0.88
CA THR A 545 -26.13 19.94 -0.05
C THR A 545 -26.17 21.25 -0.89
N SER A 546 -26.45 22.41 -0.29
CA SER A 546 -27.07 23.57 -0.95
C SER A 546 -26.19 24.77 -1.33
N ASP A 547 -24.85 24.70 -1.25
CA ASP A 547 -24.02 25.90 -1.46
C ASP A 547 -23.22 25.84 -2.78
N SER A 548 -23.19 26.98 -3.48
CA SER A 548 -22.72 27.19 -4.86
C SER A 548 -21.52 26.36 -5.31
N TRP A 549 -21.56 25.84 -6.54
CA TRP A 549 -20.48 25.01 -7.10
C TRP A 549 -20.09 25.34 -8.54
N GLN A 550 -18.79 25.17 -8.83
CA GLN A 550 -18.20 25.01 -10.16
C GLN A 550 -18.07 23.52 -10.47
N VAL A 551 -18.51 23.09 -11.65
CA VAL A 551 -18.22 21.74 -12.16
C VAL A 551 -16.95 21.84 -13.01
N GLY A 552 -15.82 21.42 -12.45
CA GLY A 552 -14.63 21.09 -13.23
C GLY A 552 -14.77 19.66 -13.76
N GLY A 553 -15.18 19.50 -15.02
CA GLY A 553 -15.11 18.22 -15.72
C GLY A 553 -13.78 18.06 -16.47
N PRO A 554 -13.28 16.84 -16.69
CA PRO A 554 -12.20 16.64 -17.65
C PRO A 554 -12.65 17.18 -19.02
N GLY A 555 -11.87 18.07 -19.62
CA GLY A 555 -12.13 18.53 -20.97
C GLY A 555 -12.12 17.33 -21.92
N LEU A 556 -13.18 17.13 -22.68
CA LEU A 556 -13.22 16.11 -23.72
C LEU A 556 -12.31 16.56 -24.87
N MET A 557 -11.16 15.89 -25.04
CA MET A 557 -10.28 16.11 -26.17
C MET A 557 -10.65 15.12 -27.28
N VAL A 558 -11.55 15.53 -28.19
CA VAL A 558 -11.97 14.67 -29.31
C VAL A 558 -11.02 14.86 -30.48
N TRP A 559 -10.34 13.78 -30.87
CA TRP A 559 -9.49 13.72 -32.06
C TRP A 559 -10.30 13.30 -33.30
N LEU A 560 -11.30 14.09 -33.66
CA LEU A 560 -12.08 13.91 -34.89
C LEU A 560 -12.06 15.21 -35.71
N PRO A 561 -12.10 15.15 -37.05
CA PRO A 561 -12.49 16.29 -37.87
C PRO A 561 -13.98 16.58 -37.60
N ILE A 562 -14.24 17.46 -36.64
CA ILE A 562 -15.59 17.85 -36.22
C ILE A 562 -16.13 18.89 -37.18
N LYS A 563 -17.29 18.60 -37.80
CA LYS A 563 -17.99 19.56 -38.66
C LYS A 563 -18.91 20.46 -37.85
N GLU A 564 -19.67 19.89 -36.93
CA GLU A 564 -20.59 20.60 -36.03
C GLU A 564 -20.67 19.87 -34.67
N ALA A 565 -20.74 20.63 -33.56
CA ALA A 565 -20.99 20.08 -32.23
C ALA A 565 -22.18 20.82 -31.59
N GLN A 566 -23.07 20.06 -30.94
CA GLN A 566 -24.19 20.60 -30.18
C GLN A 566 -24.20 20.00 -28.77
N TYR A 567 -24.31 20.88 -27.77
CA TYR A 567 -24.34 20.52 -26.35
C TYR A 567 -25.78 20.52 -25.84
N TYR A 568 -26.14 19.52 -25.05
CA TYR A 568 -27.46 19.50 -24.40
C TYR A 568 -27.36 18.92 -23.00
N LEU A 569 -28.04 19.58 -22.07
CA LEU A 569 -28.24 19.12 -20.71
C LEU A 569 -29.50 18.26 -20.66
N LYS A 570 -29.43 17.07 -20.06
CA LYS A 570 -30.62 16.26 -19.79
C LYS A 570 -30.82 16.15 -18.28
N ILE A 571 -31.97 16.61 -17.81
CA ILE A 571 -32.42 16.50 -16.42
C ILE A 571 -33.36 15.29 -16.32
N ASP A 572 -33.25 14.49 -15.26
CA ASP A 572 -34.06 13.28 -15.09
C ASP A 572 -35.55 13.65 -14.88
N PRO A 573 -36.49 13.14 -15.71
CA PRO A 573 -37.90 13.55 -15.70
C PRO A 573 -38.72 13.09 -14.47
N LYS A 574 -38.14 12.38 -13.50
CA LYS A 574 -38.85 12.00 -12.26
C LYS A 574 -38.94 13.12 -11.20
N MET A 575 -38.70 14.37 -11.57
CA MET A 575 -38.73 15.52 -10.66
C MET A 575 -40.05 16.31 -10.72
N PRO A 576 -40.66 16.67 -9.59
CA PRO A 576 -41.88 17.47 -9.55
C PRO A 576 -41.55 18.97 -9.56
N CYS A 577 -41.10 19.51 -10.69
CA CYS A 577 -41.04 20.95 -10.94
C CYS A 577 -41.28 21.17 -12.44
N HIS A 578 -42.54 21.26 -12.84
CA HIS A 578 -42.93 21.85 -14.11
C HIS A 578 -43.21 23.34 -13.88
N ASP A 579 -42.78 24.13 -14.87
CA ASP A 579 -43.18 25.50 -15.21
C ASP A 579 -42.17 26.60 -14.83
N ALA A 580 -41.57 27.16 -15.89
CA ALA A 580 -40.60 28.27 -15.98
C ALA A 580 -39.09 27.89 -15.89
N GLU A 581 -38.51 27.49 -17.02
CA GLU A 581 -37.06 27.52 -17.24
C GLU A 581 -36.65 28.91 -17.77
N GLU A 582 -35.98 29.72 -16.95
CA GLU A 582 -35.19 30.85 -17.43
C GLU A 582 -33.70 30.57 -17.16
N PHE A 583 -32.88 30.67 -18.21
CA PHE A 583 -31.43 30.55 -18.13
C PHE A 583 -30.79 31.92 -18.35
N TYR A 584 -29.82 32.29 -17.50
CA TYR A 584 -29.06 33.53 -17.63
C TYR A 584 -27.61 33.23 -18.01
N MET A 585 -27.10 33.87 -19.06
CA MET A 585 -25.66 33.92 -19.34
C MET A 585 -25.01 35.03 -18.50
N GLY A 586 -23.91 34.69 -17.81
CA GLY A 586 -23.10 35.68 -17.09
C GLY A 586 -22.42 36.68 -18.02
N LYS A 587 -22.08 37.86 -17.49
CA LYS A 587 -21.45 38.97 -18.24
C LYS A 587 -20.03 38.67 -18.74
N ASP A 588 -19.41 37.59 -18.31
CA ASP A 588 -18.00 37.25 -18.59
C ASP A 588 -17.82 36.25 -19.75
N ALA A 589 -18.82 36.08 -20.62
CA ALA A 589 -18.68 35.26 -21.82
C ALA A 589 -17.60 35.84 -22.75
N ASN A 590 -16.50 35.09 -22.93
CA ASN A 590 -15.36 35.47 -23.77
C ASN A 590 -15.81 35.85 -25.21
N ALA A 591 -15.20 36.89 -25.77
CA ALA A 591 -15.36 37.34 -27.16
C ALA A 591 -15.20 36.20 -28.19
N ASP A 592 -14.35 35.20 -27.92
CA ASP A 592 -14.16 34.03 -28.79
C ASP A 592 -15.42 33.15 -28.88
N PHE A 593 -16.16 33.02 -27.77
CA PHE A 593 -17.41 32.27 -27.72
C PHE A 593 -18.55 33.01 -28.43
N LYS A 594 -18.57 34.34 -28.33
CA LYS A 594 -19.52 35.19 -29.04
C LYS A 594 -19.28 35.16 -30.55
N SER A 595 -18.02 35.20 -30.97
CA SER A 595 -17.61 35.04 -32.37
C SER A 595 -17.94 33.66 -32.94
N ALA A 596 -17.85 32.60 -32.12
CA ALA A 596 -18.25 31.25 -32.51
C ALA A 596 -19.77 31.12 -32.72
N LEU A 597 -20.57 31.76 -31.84
CA LEU A 597 -22.03 31.84 -31.98
C LEU A 597 -22.46 32.64 -33.22
N ASP A 598 -21.82 33.78 -33.48
CA ASP A 598 -22.11 34.61 -34.66
C ASP A 598 -21.75 33.89 -35.98
N SER A 599 -20.70 33.05 -35.96
CA SER A 599 -20.29 32.23 -37.11
C SER A 599 -21.19 31.02 -37.38
N ALA A 600 -22.03 30.63 -36.41
CA ALA A 600 -22.93 29.46 -36.51
C ALA A 600 -24.29 29.78 -37.17
N ASN A 601 -24.53 31.04 -37.57
CA ASN A 601 -25.73 31.52 -38.28
C ASN A 601 -27.06 31.05 -37.65
N ILE A 602 -27.16 31.16 -36.32
CA ILE A 602 -28.38 30.84 -35.57
C ILE A 602 -29.37 32.01 -35.74
N GLY A 603 -30.51 31.76 -36.38
CA GLY A 603 -31.55 32.78 -36.60
C GLY A 603 -32.16 33.32 -35.29
N PRO A 604 -32.73 34.54 -35.29
CA PRO A 604 -33.27 35.15 -34.08
C PRO A 604 -34.50 34.39 -33.56
N TYR A 605 -34.54 34.15 -32.25
CA TYR A 605 -35.72 33.63 -31.56
C TYR A 605 -36.84 34.69 -31.52
N PRO A 606 -38.13 34.29 -31.56
CA PRO A 606 -39.23 35.23 -31.58
C PRO A 606 -39.40 35.93 -30.23
N ALA A 607 -39.50 37.26 -30.28
CA ALA A 607 -39.88 38.10 -29.16
C ALA A 607 -41.41 38.06 -28.97
N TYR A 608 -41.89 37.65 -27.79
CA TYR A 608 -43.24 37.97 -27.29
C TYR A 608 -43.29 37.93 -25.75
N LEU A 609 -43.16 39.12 -25.14
CA LEU A 609 -44.04 39.74 -24.14
C LEU A 609 -43.23 40.72 -23.28
N SER A 610 -43.37 41.99 -23.65
CA SER A 610 -43.01 43.15 -22.86
C SER A 610 -44.02 43.36 -21.73
N SER A 611 -43.53 43.53 -20.50
CA SER A 611 -44.24 44.18 -19.40
C SER A 611 -43.32 45.27 -18.82
N PRO A 612 -43.75 46.55 -18.68
CA PRO A 612 -42.84 47.67 -18.37
C PRO A 612 -42.53 47.90 -16.88
N GLU A 613 -42.85 46.99 -15.96
CA GLU A 613 -42.79 47.29 -14.51
C GLU A 613 -41.57 46.75 -13.75
N PHE A 614 -40.50 46.33 -14.44
CA PHE A 614 -39.31 45.76 -13.77
C PHE A 614 -38.00 46.50 -14.04
N ASN A 615 -38.06 47.84 -14.12
CA ASN A 615 -36.86 48.69 -14.27
C ASN A 615 -36.65 49.70 -13.12
N GLU A 616 -37.32 49.56 -11.98
CA GLU A 616 -37.18 50.53 -10.87
C GLU A 616 -36.62 49.97 -9.54
N VAL A 617 -35.99 48.78 -9.53
CA VAL A 617 -35.45 48.21 -8.28
C VAL A 617 -33.96 47.81 -8.32
N ILE A 618 -33.29 47.82 -9.48
CA ILE A 618 -31.86 47.44 -9.59
C ILE A 618 -30.93 48.65 -9.86
N GLU A 619 -31.32 49.84 -9.40
CA GLU A 619 -30.39 50.99 -9.28
C GLU A 619 -30.25 51.54 -7.84
N ARG A 620 -30.76 50.82 -6.82
CA ARG A 620 -30.69 51.28 -5.42
C ARG A 620 -29.87 50.43 -4.44
N ILE A 621 -29.16 49.39 -4.91
CA ILE A 621 -28.35 48.51 -4.03
C ILE A 621 -26.87 48.43 -4.48
N LEU A 622 -26.36 49.42 -5.21
CA LEU A 622 -24.92 49.56 -5.48
C LEU A 622 -24.40 50.98 -5.22
N THR A 623 -24.79 51.53 -4.08
CA THR A 623 -24.07 52.67 -3.49
C THR A 623 -24.14 52.56 -1.98
N LYS A 624 -23.18 51.84 -1.41
CA LYS A 624 -22.54 52.13 -0.11
C LYS A 624 -21.58 50.99 0.22
N TRP A 625 -20.39 51.38 0.71
CA TRP A 625 -19.32 50.57 1.30
C TRP A 625 -18.22 50.07 0.35
N TYR A 626 -17.34 50.98 -0.06
CA TYR A 626 -15.93 51.10 0.39
C TYR A 626 -15.41 52.44 -0.18
N GLN A 627 -14.88 53.38 0.60
CA GLN A 627 -13.50 53.45 1.12
C GLN A 627 -13.38 54.51 2.25
N PRO A 628 -12.29 54.55 3.04
CA PRO A 628 -11.23 53.54 3.23
C PRO A 628 -11.51 52.60 4.40
#